data_AF-A0A842LKN7-F1
#
_entry.id   AF-A0A842LKN7-F1
#
_cell.length_a   1.000
_cell.length_b   1.000
_cell.length_c   1.000
_cell.angle_alpha   90.00
_cell.angle_beta   90.00
_cell.angle_gamma   90.00
#
_symmetry.space_group_name_H-M   'P 1'
#
loop_
_entity.id
_entity.type
_entity.pdbx_description
1 polymer ?
#
loop_
_entity_poly.entity_id
_entity_poly.type
_entity_poly.pdbx_seq_one_letter_code
_entity_poly.pdbx_strand_id
1 'polypeptide(L)'
;MIAQLLAVLLITSAISFGGVEVSKYSLELLGNGDALLKVSERIPLESEEEIEFWRTLQHNESLGENYENLLLEVLNETSEELGREMSISNFTVSFYLSPAPGKTYGVFEYFFLWKNFSIVSQNRMICGDVFIGGFWISENEVFELKIPEGFRLIEVSPPPDELRDGILIWYGPRDFQSGEPRVILEKENLNLTLLLLALLFFILALALLRMRAKREVASDEELVMELLKKHGGEIFQSEIVRLTGFSKSKVSMILSKLQKDGKIEKVMRGRENLIRLRRL
;
A
#
# COMPACT_ATOMS: atom_id res chain seq x y z
N MET A 1 15.21 -21.08 21.38
CA MET A 1 14.94 -22.28 20.56
C MET A 1 14.80 -21.96 19.06
N ILE A 2 13.91 -21.04 18.66
CA ILE A 2 13.81 -20.54 17.25
C ILE A 2 15.10 -19.85 16.78
N ALA A 3 15.77 -19.15 17.69
CA ALA A 3 17.10 -18.58 17.60
C ALA A 3 18.19 -19.53 17.06
N GLN A 4 18.26 -20.69 17.69
CA GLN A 4 19.24 -21.73 17.37
C GLN A 4 18.90 -22.33 16.00
N LEU A 5 17.63 -22.26 15.58
CA LEU A 5 17.21 -22.66 14.24
C LEU A 5 17.67 -21.73 13.13
N LEU A 6 17.85 -20.45 13.41
CA LEU A 6 18.34 -19.49 12.43
C LEU A 6 19.84 -19.66 12.13
N ALA A 7 20.58 -20.36 12.98
CA ALA A 7 22.04 -20.47 12.92
C ALA A 7 22.57 -21.90 12.72
N VAL A 8 21.86 -22.96 13.15
CA VAL A 8 22.54 -24.24 13.45
C VAL A 8 22.82 -25.17 12.26
N LEU A 9 22.21 -25.02 11.07
CA LEU A 9 22.38 -26.03 10.01
C LEU A 9 23.19 -25.65 8.76
N LEU A 10 23.54 -24.37 8.58
CA LEU A 10 24.46 -23.98 7.50
C LEU A 10 25.88 -23.66 7.94
N ILE A 11 26.09 -23.42 9.23
CA ILE A 11 27.43 -23.18 9.76
C ILE A 11 28.37 -24.36 9.40
N THR A 12 27.90 -25.61 9.36
CA THR A 12 28.77 -26.74 9.03
C THR A 12 29.25 -26.77 7.57
N SER A 13 28.53 -26.21 6.60
CA SER A 13 28.99 -26.12 5.20
C SER A 13 29.61 -24.75 4.90
N ALA A 14 29.04 -23.65 5.41
CA ALA A 14 29.52 -22.29 5.21
C ALA A 14 30.90 -22.03 5.84
N ILE A 15 31.26 -22.73 6.93
CA ILE A 15 32.63 -22.70 7.49
C ILE A 15 33.67 -23.14 6.45
N SER A 16 33.31 -23.95 5.45
CA SER A 16 34.23 -24.35 4.38
C SER A 16 34.37 -23.33 3.24
N PHE A 17 33.51 -22.30 3.16
CA PHE A 17 33.42 -21.36 2.02
C PHE A 17 33.72 -19.91 2.42
N GLY A 18 34.74 -19.67 3.26
CA GLY A 18 35.17 -18.30 3.58
C GLY A 18 34.27 -17.50 4.55
N GLY A 19 33.25 -18.15 5.14
CA GLY A 19 32.33 -17.54 6.12
C GLY A 19 31.20 -16.72 5.48
N VAL A 20 30.10 -16.52 6.22
CA VAL A 20 28.93 -15.78 5.73
C VAL A 20 29.23 -14.27 5.74
N GLU A 21 29.09 -13.58 4.60
CA GLU A 21 29.36 -12.14 4.50
C GLU A 21 28.18 -11.32 5.02
N VAL A 22 26.94 -11.74 4.72
CA VAL A 22 25.72 -11.11 5.24
C VAL A 22 24.63 -12.15 5.43
N SER A 23 24.02 -12.18 6.62
CA SER A 23 22.77 -12.92 6.88
C SER A 23 21.62 -11.94 7.12
N LYS A 24 20.49 -12.17 6.47
CA LYS A 24 19.29 -11.35 6.64
C LYS A 24 18.11 -12.22 7.05
N TYR A 25 17.54 -11.91 8.20
CA TYR A 25 16.34 -12.52 8.75
C TYR A 25 15.18 -11.54 8.59
N SER A 26 14.20 -11.89 7.77
CA SER A 26 13.03 -11.06 7.48
C SER A 26 11.77 -11.73 7.98
N LEU A 27 11.04 -11.03 8.85
CA LEU A 27 9.78 -11.47 9.43
C LEU A 27 8.68 -10.46 9.04
N GLU A 28 7.72 -10.88 8.22
CA GLU A 28 6.57 -10.08 7.86
C GLU A 28 5.33 -10.59 8.58
N LEU A 29 4.82 -9.78 9.51
CA LEU A 29 3.60 -10.08 10.26
C LEU A 29 2.38 -9.84 9.37
N LEU A 30 1.41 -10.74 9.43
CA LEU A 30 0.14 -10.66 8.70
C LEU A 30 -1.00 -10.28 9.64
N GLY A 31 -2.00 -9.55 9.15
CA GLY A 31 -3.09 -8.98 9.95
C GLY A 31 -3.96 -10.01 10.70
N ASN A 32 -3.90 -11.29 10.32
CA ASN A 32 -4.60 -12.40 10.98
C ASN A 32 -3.78 -13.07 12.10
N GLY A 33 -2.53 -12.67 12.31
CA GLY A 33 -1.63 -13.26 13.30
C GLY A 33 -0.67 -14.29 12.73
N ASP A 34 -0.71 -14.58 11.44
CA ASP A 34 0.31 -15.39 10.78
C ASP A 34 1.56 -14.54 10.50
N ALA A 35 2.66 -15.20 10.13
CA ALA A 35 3.87 -14.52 9.71
C ALA A 35 4.56 -15.20 8.53
N LEU A 36 5.12 -14.39 7.63
CA LEU A 36 6.02 -14.84 6.58
C LEU A 36 7.45 -14.70 7.06
N LEU A 37 8.19 -15.79 7.05
CA LEU A 37 9.60 -15.81 7.40
C LEU A 37 10.41 -16.01 6.14
N LYS A 38 11.44 -15.18 5.95
CA LYS A 38 12.46 -15.35 4.93
C LYS A 38 13.83 -15.19 5.56
N VAL A 39 14.71 -16.13 5.28
CA VAL A 39 16.13 -16.02 5.63
C VAL A 39 16.95 -16.07 4.36
N SER A 40 17.93 -15.17 4.26
CA SER A 40 18.86 -15.09 3.15
C SER A 40 20.27 -15.02 3.69
N GLU A 41 21.11 -15.95 3.25
CA GLU A 41 22.55 -15.95 3.54
C GLU A 41 23.32 -15.77 2.25
N ARG A 42 24.32 -14.89 2.29
CA ARG A 42 25.19 -14.59 1.17
C ARG A 42 26.62 -14.95 1.53
N ILE A 43 27.18 -15.90 0.80
CA ILE A 43 28.51 -16.47 1.04
C ILE A 43 29.39 -16.13 -0.17
N PRO A 44 30.55 -15.47 0.02
CA PRO A 44 31.49 -15.22 -1.06
C PRO A 44 32.10 -16.54 -1.53
N LEU A 45 32.17 -16.74 -2.84
CA LEU A 45 32.82 -17.89 -3.45
C LEU A 45 34.14 -17.43 -4.06
N GLU A 46 35.24 -17.95 -3.52
CA GLU A 46 36.62 -17.58 -3.83
C GLU A 46 37.23 -18.44 -4.94
N SER A 47 36.71 -19.66 -5.16
CA SER A 47 37.25 -20.57 -6.18
C SER A 47 36.18 -21.16 -7.11
N GLU A 48 36.60 -21.60 -8.30
CA GLU A 48 35.73 -22.30 -9.24
C GLU A 48 35.18 -23.62 -8.67
N GLU A 49 35.92 -24.27 -7.77
CA GLU A 49 35.46 -25.49 -7.09
C GLU A 49 34.26 -25.20 -6.17
N GLU A 50 34.28 -24.05 -5.49
CA GLU A 50 33.17 -23.60 -4.64
C GLU A 50 31.95 -23.20 -5.47
N ILE A 51 32.17 -22.53 -6.60
CA ILE A 51 31.11 -22.19 -7.56
C ILE A 51 30.44 -23.44 -8.10
N GLU A 52 31.24 -24.44 -8.51
CA GLU A 52 30.70 -25.71 -9.03
C GLU A 52 29.95 -26.47 -7.94
N PHE A 53 30.49 -26.54 -6.72
CA PHE A 53 29.78 -27.10 -5.58
C PHE A 53 28.41 -26.41 -5.37
N TRP A 54 28.35 -25.08 -5.43
CA TRP A 54 27.10 -24.36 -5.28
C TRP A 54 26.08 -24.70 -6.37
N ARG A 55 26.51 -24.93 -7.62
CA ARG A 55 25.63 -25.38 -8.72
C ARG A 55 25.01 -26.74 -8.44
N THR A 56 25.73 -27.64 -7.76
CA THR A 56 25.17 -28.95 -7.37
C THR A 56 24.04 -28.81 -6.35
N LEU A 57 24.13 -27.83 -5.44
CA LEU A 57 23.09 -27.59 -4.42
C LEU A 57 21.78 -27.09 -5.03
N GLN A 58 21.82 -26.39 -6.16
CA GLN A 58 20.63 -25.88 -6.85
C GLN A 58 19.65 -27.01 -7.26
N HIS A 59 20.15 -28.22 -7.39
CA HIS A 59 19.39 -29.40 -7.82
C HIS A 59 19.19 -30.42 -6.68
N ASN A 60 19.54 -30.07 -5.44
CA ASN A 60 19.49 -30.99 -4.32
C ASN A 60 18.18 -30.85 -3.53
N GLU A 61 17.15 -31.55 -3.98
CA GLU A 61 15.82 -31.56 -3.34
C GLU A 61 15.86 -32.11 -1.90
N SER A 62 16.71 -33.11 -1.63
CA SER A 62 16.80 -33.77 -0.32
C SER A 62 17.26 -32.84 0.81
N LEU A 63 18.07 -31.82 0.48
CA LEU A 63 18.45 -30.80 1.47
C LEU A 63 17.22 -30.02 1.92
N GLY A 64 16.35 -29.63 0.99
CA GLY A 64 15.12 -28.92 1.31
C GLY A 64 14.22 -29.69 2.29
N GLU A 65 13.97 -30.98 2.02
CA GLU A 65 13.16 -31.83 2.89
C GLU A 65 13.74 -31.96 4.31
N ASN A 66 15.07 -32.05 4.43
CA ASN A 66 15.72 -32.11 5.74
C ASN A 66 15.51 -30.83 6.55
N TYR A 67 15.58 -29.65 5.91
CA TYR A 67 15.29 -28.37 6.58
C TYR A 67 13.83 -28.28 7.03
N GLU A 68 12.90 -28.71 6.18
CA GLU A 68 11.48 -28.71 6.53
C GLU A 68 11.19 -29.58 7.76
N ASN A 69 11.75 -30.79 7.79
CA ASN A 69 11.54 -31.72 8.92
C ASN A 69 12.08 -31.18 10.24
N LEU A 70 13.24 -30.53 10.24
CA LEU A 70 13.77 -29.87 11.44
C LEU A 70 12.87 -28.71 11.88
N LEU A 71 12.40 -27.88 10.94
CA LEU A 71 11.49 -26.79 11.24
C LEU A 71 10.18 -27.30 11.86
N LEU A 72 9.68 -28.43 11.39
CA LEU A 72 8.49 -29.09 11.96
C LEU A 72 8.72 -29.58 13.39
N GLU A 73 9.90 -30.12 13.70
CA GLU A 73 10.24 -30.56 15.06
C GLU A 73 10.19 -29.38 16.04
N VAL A 74 10.80 -28.25 15.68
CA VAL A 74 10.85 -27.06 16.55
C VAL A 74 9.51 -26.36 16.63
N LEU A 75 8.75 -26.37 15.55
CA LEU A 75 7.39 -25.89 15.56
C LEU A 75 6.53 -26.68 16.55
N ASN A 76 6.68 -28.01 16.57
CA ASN A 76 5.93 -28.87 17.48
C ASN A 76 6.28 -28.56 18.94
N GLU A 77 7.57 -28.46 19.27
CA GLU A 77 8.03 -28.07 20.61
C GLU A 77 7.47 -26.69 21.03
N THR A 78 7.56 -25.70 20.12
CA THR A 78 7.07 -24.34 20.36
C THR A 78 5.54 -24.32 20.54
N SER A 79 4.82 -25.14 19.77
CA SER A 79 3.37 -25.28 19.85
C SER A 79 2.92 -25.88 21.18
N GLU A 80 3.63 -26.89 21.67
CA GLU A 80 3.41 -27.52 22.97
C GLU A 80 3.70 -26.56 24.13
N GLU A 81 4.84 -25.85 24.09
CA GLU A 81 5.24 -24.88 25.13
C GLU A 81 4.25 -23.72 25.26
N LEU A 82 3.77 -23.20 24.12
CA LEU A 82 2.85 -22.06 24.09
C LEU A 82 1.37 -22.48 24.20
N GLY A 83 1.06 -23.78 24.18
CA GLY A 83 -0.30 -24.31 24.24
C GLY A 83 -1.19 -23.82 23.09
N ARG A 84 -0.60 -23.52 21.93
CA ARG A 84 -1.26 -22.96 20.75
C ARG A 84 -0.90 -23.80 19.54
N GLU A 85 -1.90 -24.32 18.83
CA GLU A 85 -1.65 -25.06 17.58
C GLU A 85 -1.01 -24.13 16.54
N MET A 86 0.14 -24.54 16.00
CA MET A 86 0.86 -23.83 14.96
C MET A 86 1.15 -24.77 13.78
N SER A 87 1.29 -24.20 12.59
CA SER A 87 1.63 -24.98 11.38
C SER A 87 2.47 -24.14 10.43
N ILE A 88 3.44 -24.76 9.76
CA ILE A 88 4.14 -24.14 8.63
C ILE A 88 3.51 -24.59 7.30
N SER A 89 3.64 -23.77 6.28
CA SER A 89 3.19 -24.08 4.92
C SER A 89 3.97 -23.27 3.89
N ASN A 90 3.88 -23.68 2.62
CA ASN A 90 4.61 -23.06 1.51
C ASN A 90 6.12 -22.98 1.76
N PHE A 91 6.69 -24.01 2.38
CA PHE A 91 8.12 -24.09 2.63
C PHE A 91 8.87 -24.20 1.31
N THR A 92 9.86 -23.32 1.11
CA THR A 92 10.70 -23.27 -0.10
C THR A 92 12.14 -23.06 0.32
N VAL A 93 13.05 -23.81 -0.27
CA VAL A 93 14.50 -23.62 -0.15
C VAL A 93 15.05 -23.37 -1.55
N SER A 94 15.91 -22.38 -1.69
CA SER A 94 16.53 -21.99 -2.94
C SER A 94 18.02 -21.79 -2.75
N PHE A 95 18.81 -22.35 -3.65
CA PHE A 95 20.23 -22.05 -3.78
C PHE A 95 20.43 -21.42 -5.16
N TYR A 96 21.14 -20.30 -5.23
CA TYR A 96 21.48 -19.68 -6.50
C TYR A 96 22.79 -18.90 -6.43
N LEU A 97 23.37 -18.62 -7.60
CA LEU A 97 24.57 -17.80 -7.72
C LEU A 97 24.16 -16.33 -7.93
N SER A 98 24.85 -15.41 -7.26
CA SER A 98 24.67 -13.97 -7.39
C SER A 98 26.01 -13.31 -7.74
N PRO A 99 26.29 -13.05 -9.03
CA PRO A 99 27.51 -12.36 -9.46
C PRO A 99 27.56 -10.90 -8.98
N ALA A 100 28.76 -10.42 -8.64
CA ALA A 100 29.05 -9.02 -8.30
C ALA A 100 30.38 -8.58 -8.92
N PRO A 101 30.68 -7.28 -9.00
CA PRO A 101 31.97 -6.81 -9.51
C PRO A 101 33.15 -7.41 -8.74
N GLY A 102 33.91 -8.30 -9.40
CA GLY A 102 35.11 -8.94 -8.82
C GLY A 102 34.84 -10.06 -7.82
N LYS A 103 33.59 -10.46 -7.59
CA LYS A 103 33.21 -11.54 -6.65
C LYS A 103 31.99 -12.31 -7.16
N THR A 104 31.91 -13.59 -6.86
CA THR A 104 30.68 -14.38 -7.04
C THR A 104 30.17 -14.79 -5.67
N TYR A 105 28.86 -14.80 -5.50
CA TYR A 105 28.25 -15.21 -4.24
C TYR A 105 27.37 -16.42 -4.43
N GLY A 106 27.44 -17.34 -3.48
CA GLY A 106 26.41 -18.32 -3.22
C GLY A 106 25.34 -17.68 -2.37
N VAL A 107 24.08 -17.76 -2.79
CA VAL A 107 22.95 -17.29 -2.01
C VAL A 107 22.07 -18.47 -1.66
N PHE A 108 21.83 -18.64 -0.37
CA PHE A 108 20.87 -19.57 0.18
C PHE A 108 19.70 -18.78 0.71
N GLU A 109 18.50 -19.16 0.31
CA GLU A 109 17.26 -18.59 0.86
C GLU A 109 16.30 -19.69 1.25
N TYR A 110 15.66 -19.54 2.40
CA TYR A 110 14.44 -20.28 2.69
C TYR A 110 13.31 -19.36 3.12
N PHE A 111 12.10 -19.82 2.85
CA PHE A 111 10.87 -19.06 3.03
C PHE A 111 9.73 -19.98 3.44
N PHE A 112 8.90 -19.54 4.37
CA PHE A 112 7.64 -20.23 4.71
C PHE A 112 6.63 -19.31 5.38
N LEU A 113 5.37 -19.74 5.36
CA LEU A 113 4.29 -19.15 6.14
C LEU A 113 4.13 -19.91 7.45
N TRP A 114 4.29 -19.22 8.57
CA TRP A 114 4.00 -19.69 9.92
C TRP A 114 2.61 -19.25 10.35
N LYS A 115 1.69 -20.19 10.55
CA LYS A 115 0.33 -19.91 11.02
C LYS A 115 0.23 -19.81 12.53
N ASN A 116 -0.62 -18.91 13.01
CA ASN A 116 -0.76 -18.60 14.43
C ASN A 116 0.59 -18.24 15.05
N PHE A 117 1.31 -17.28 14.45
CA PHE A 117 2.61 -16.83 14.94
C PHE A 117 2.49 -15.77 16.04
N SER A 118 1.54 -14.85 15.91
CA SER A 118 1.22 -13.78 16.86
C SER A 118 -0.15 -13.97 17.51
N ILE A 119 -0.30 -13.44 18.72
CA ILE A 119 -1.59 -13.41 19.41
C ILE A 119 -2.39 -12.21 18.92
N VAL A 120 -3.59 -12.45 18.39
CA VAL A 120 -4.51 -11.40 17.94
C VAL A 120 -5.75 -11.38 18.82
N SER A 121 -6.09 -10.21 19.36
CA SER A 121 -7.28 -9.99 20.19
C SER A 121 -7.99 -8.69 19.80
N GLN A 122 -9.16 -8.81 19.17
CA GLN A 122 -10.06 -7.74 18.68
C GLN A 122 -9.39 -6.60 17.90
N ASN A 123 -8.61 -5.76 18.58
CA ASN A 123 -7.91 -4.61 18.01
C ASN A 123 -6.40 -4.61 18.26
N ARG A 124 -5.84 -5.61 18.94
CA ARG A 124 -4.40 -5.69 19.26
C ARG A 124 -3.78 -6.97 18.71
N MET A 125 -2.52 -6.86 18.32
CA MET A 125 -1.65 -7.97 17.97
C MET A 125 -0.39 -7.90 18.83
N ILE A 126 0.01 -9.03 19.39
CA ILE A 126 1.20 -9.17 20.21
C ILE A 126 2.08 -10.25 19.60
N CYS A 127 3.31 -9.87 19.29
CA CYS A 127 4.38 -10.74 18.84
C CYS A 127 5.49 -10.70 19.90
N GLY A 128 6.01 -11.86 20.30
CA GLY A 128 7.08 -11.92 21.31
C GLY A 128 7.20 -13.28 21.99
N ASP A 129 6.07 -13.94 22.24
CA ASP A 129 5.97 -15.25 22.89
C ASP A 129 6.75 -16.36 22.17
N VAL A 130 6.79 -16.33 20.85
CA VAL A 130 7.61 -17.23 20.02
C VAL A 130 9.12 -17.06 20.26
N PHE A 131 9.57 -15.90 20.73
CA PHE A 131 10.99 -15.65 21.02
C PHE A 131 11.38 -16.00 22.46
N ILE A 132 10.54 -16.76 23.18
CA ILE A 132 10.92 -17.30 24.48
C ILE A 132 12.19 -18.17 24.33
N GLY A 133 13.12 -17.99 25.26
CA GLY A 133 14.47 -18.53 25.19
C GLY A 133 15.52 -17.59 24.56
N GLY A 134 15.10 -16.47 23.96
CA GLY A 134 15.98 -15.43 23.42
C GLY A 134 16.76 -15.88 22.18
N PHE A 135 17.48 -14.94 21.56
CA PHE A 135 18.36 -15.21 20.42
C PHE A 135 19.46 -14.17 20.27
N TRP A 136 20.49 -14.51 19.51
CA TRP A 136 21.60 -13.62 19.20
C TRP A 136 21.70 -13.41 17.69
N ILE A 137 22.02 -12.18 17.27
CA ILE A 137 22.46 -11.86 15.91
C ILE A 137 23.89 -11.32 15.95
N SER A 138 24.73 -11.76 15.01
CA SER A 138 26.15 -11.45 14.90
C SER A 138 26.41 -10.16 14.10
N GLU A 139 27.65 -9.65 14.08
CA GLU A 139 28.01 -8.35 13.47
C GLU A 139 27.55 -8.15 12.01
N ASN A 140 27.48 -9.24 11.22
CA ASN A 140 27.09 -9.21 9.82
C ASN A 140 25.64 -9.65 9.58
N GLU A 141 24.83 -9.67 10.63
CA GLU A 141 23.47 -10.15 10.59
C GLU A 141 22.47 -9.02 10.83
N VAL A 142 21.37 -9.07 10.08
CA VAL A 142 20.29 -8.09 10.16
C VAL A 142 18.98 -8.81 10.42
N PHE A 143 18.27 -8.39 11.47
CA PHE A 143 16.91 -8.83 11.74
C PHE A 143 15.93 -7.71 11.38
N GLU A 144 14.97 -8.02 10.51
CA GLU A 144 13.93 -7.12 10.06
C GLU A 144 12.55 -7.68 10.41
N LEU A 145 11.70 -6.85 11.00
CA LEU A 145 10.30 -7.17 11.28
C LEU A 145 9.38 -6.13 10.63
N LYS A 146 8.60 -6.56 9.66
CA LYS A 146 7.63 -5.72 8.95
C LYS A 146 6.25 -5.80 9.61
N ILE A 147 5.73 -4.64 9.96
CA ILE A 147 4.39 -4.44 10.53
C ILE A 147 3.34 -4.60 9.41
N PRO A 148 2.20 -5.28 9.67
CA PRO A 148 1.13 -5.44 8.70
C PRO A 148 0.45 -4.10 8.39
N GLU A 149 -0.05 -3.97 7.16
CA GLU A 149 -0.88 -2.83 6.78
C GLU A 149 -2.14 -2.72 7.67
N GLY A 150 -2.56 -1.49 7.95
CA GLY A 150 -3.72 -1.21 8.81
C GLY A 150 -3.46 -1.47 10.29
N PHE A 151 -2.19 -1.57 10.71
CA PHE A 151 -1.77 -1.60 12.10
C PHE A 151 -0.77 -0.48 12.38
N ARG A 152 -0.86 0.08 13.59
CA ARG A 152 0.09 1.05 14.13
C ARG A 152 0.92 0.42 15.24
N LEU A 153 2.20 0.77 15.30
CA LEU A 153 3.09 0.37 16.38
C LEU A 153 2.67 1.02 17.70
N ILE A 154 2.51 0.22 18.76
CA ILE A 154 2.25 0.70 20.13
C ILE A 154 3.52 0.63 20.95
N GLU A 155 4.20 -0.51 20.90
CA GLU A 155 5.35 -0.80 21.74
C GLU A 155 6.29 -1.75 20.99
N VAL A 156 7.59 -1.52 21.15
CA VAL A 156 8.65 -2.40 20.67
C VAL A 156 9.76 -2.49 21.73
N SER A 157 10.22 -3.70 22.06
CA SER A 157 11.38 -3.95 22.93
C SER A 157 12.23 -5.09 22.37
N PRO A 158 13.57 -4.94 22.28
CA PRO A 158 14.31 -3.70 22.46
C PRO A 158 13.98 -2.70 21.32
N PRO A 159 14.24 -1.39 21.50
CA PRO A 159 14.09 -0.43 20.41
C PRO A 159 14.88 -0.86 19.17
N PRO A 160 14.33 -0.74 17.96
CA PRO A 160 15.07 -1.00 16.73
C PRO A 160 16.14 0.08 16.50
N ASP A 161 17.17 -0.26 15.74
CA ASP A 161 18.17 0.72 15.29
C ASP A 161 17.57 1.65 14.23
N GLU A 162 16.73 1.10 13.36
CA GLU A 162 16.03 1.85 12.33
C GLU A 162 14.54 1.45 12.25
N LEU A 163 13.70 2.44 11.98
CA LEU A 163 12.30 2.25 11.60
C LEU A 163 12.07 2.96 10.26
N ARG A 164 11.79 2.19 9.20
CA ARG A 164 11.51 2.74 7.86
C ARG A 164 10.35 1.99 7.23
N ASP A 165 9.37 2.75 6.72
CA ASP A 165 8.24 2.19 5.96
C ASP A 165 7.52 1.01 6.65
N GLY A 166 7.40 1.06 7.98
CA GLY A 166 6.78 -0.01 8.78
C GLY A 166 7.68 -1.22 9.06
N ILE A 167 8.97 -1.15 8.73
CA ILE A 167 9.97 -2.18 8.99
C ILE A 167 10.83 -1.75 10.18
N LEU A 168 10.84 -2.56 11.23
CA LEU A 168 11.72 -2.47 12.39
C LEU A 168 13.00 -3.22 12.07
N ILE A 169 14.16 -2.58 12.20
CA ILE A 169 15.46 -3.14 11.82
C ILE A 169 16.40 -3.14 13.02
N TRP A 170 17.03 -4.28 13.26
CA TRP A 170 18.08 -4.47 14.25
C TRP A 170 19.33 -5.01 13.55
N TYR A 171 20.43 -4.28 13.66
CA TYR A 171 21.75 -4.72 13.23
C TYR A 171 22.47 -5.44 14.37
N GLY A 172 23.17 -6.52 14.05
CA GLY A 172 24.06 -7.13 15.03
C GLY A 172 25.35 -6.34 15.24
N PRO A 173 26.13 -6.69 16.28
CA PRO A 173 25.91 -7.78 17.20
C PRO A 173 24.87 -7.44 18.28
N ARG A 174 23.93 -8.35 18.56
CA ARG A 174 22.87 -8.11 19.56
C ARG A 174 22.36 -9.39 20.20
N ASP A 175 22.15 -9.32 21.52
CA ASP A 175 21.44 -10.32 22.32
C ASP A 175 20.00 -9.87 22.53
N PHE A 176 19.04 -10.66 22.07
CA PHE A 176 17.63 -10.52 22.36
C PHE A 176 17.27 -11.40 23.54
N GLN A 177 16.73 -10.79 24.59
CA GLN A 177 16.32 -11.54 25.76
C GLN A 177 15.12 -12.43 25.45
N SER A 178 14.81 -13.33 26.37
CA SER A 178 13.63 -14.20 26.24
C SER A 178 12.37 -13.38 26.04
N GLY A 179 11.68 -13.62 24.92
CA GLY A 179 10.47 -12.90 24.52
C GLY A 179 10.72 -11.65 23.66
N GLU A 180 11.98 -11.34 23.35
CA GLU A 180 12.38 -10.23 22.48
C GLU A 180 12.75 -10.70 21.05
N PRO A 181 12.47 -9.91 20.00
CA PRO A 181 11.80 -8.63 20.05
C PRO A 181 10.30 -8.78 20.30
N ARG A 182 9.81 -7.99 21.26
CA ARG A 182 8.40 -7.91 21.60
C ARG A 182 7.80 -6.74 20.86
N VAL A 183 6.79 -6.99 20.04
CA VAL A 183 6.08 -5.97 19.27
C VAL A 183 4.59 -6.02 19.63
N ILE A 184 4.06 -4.88 20.09
CA ILE A 184 2.62 -4.69 20.27
C ILE A 184 2.13 -3.74 19.20
N LEU A 185 1.11 -4.19 18.48
CA LEU A 185 0.45 -3.44 17.43
C LEU A 185 -1.03 -3.23 17.78
N GLU A 186 -1.60 -2.15 17.26
CA GLU A 186 -3.03 -1.89 17.33
C GLU A 186 -3.58 -1.66 15.92
N LYS A 187 -4.73 -2.26 15.62
CA LYS A 187 -5.38 -2.07 14.33
C LYS A 187 -5.89 -0.64 14.18
N GLU A 188 -5.58 -0.02 13.05
CA GLU A 188 -6.07 1.29 12.68
C GLU A 188 -7.56 1.22 12.37
N ASN A 189 -8.36 1.92 13.16
CA ASN A 189 -9.78 2.06 12.92
C ASN A 189 -10.01 3.22 11.96
N LEU A 190 -10.27 2.92 10.68
CA LEU A 190 -10.79 3.92 9.75
C LEU A 190 -12.12 4.46 10.30
N ASN A 191 -12.15 5.76 10.62
CA ASN A 191 -13.35 6.38 11.14
C ASN A 191 -14.36 6.61 10.01
N LEU A 192 -15.22 5.61 9.77
CA LEU A 192 -16.28 5.63 8.77
C LEU A 192 -17.16 6.87 8.85
N THR A 193 -17.34 7.46 10.04
CA THR A 193 -18.11 8.70 10.19
C THR A 193 -17.47 9.88 9.46
N LEU A 194 -16.14 10.01 9.50
CA LEU A 194 -15.41 11.06 8.77
C LEU A 194 -15.48 10.85 7.27
N LEU A 195 -15.40 9.59 6.80
CA LEU A 195 -15.55 9.27 5.38
C LEU A 195 -16.97 9.60 4.88
N LEU A 196 -17.99 9.26 5.66
CA LEU A 196 -19.39 9.59 5.35
C LEU A 196 -19.63 11.10 5.35
N LEU A 197 -19.05 11.84 6.30
CA LEU A 197 -19.12 13.30 6.34
C LEU A 197 -18.40 13.94 5.15
N ALA A 198 -17.22 13.42 4.77
CA ALA A 198 -16.50 13.90 3.59
C ALA A 198 -17.28 13.64 2.30
N LEU A 199 -17.90 12.47 2.17
CA LEU A 199 -18.78 12.14 1.04
C LEU A 199 -20.00 13.06 1.00
N LEU A 200 -20.65 13.30 2.15
CA LEU A 200 -21.79 14.21 2.27
C LEU A 200 -21.39 15.64 1.86
N PHE A 201 -20.24 16.12 2.33
CA PHE A 201 -19.71 17.43 1.98
C PHE A 201 -19.42 17.54 0.48
N PHE A 202 -18.83 16.49 -0.12
CA PHE A 202 -18.57 16.42 -1.55
C PHE A 202 -19.87 16.48 -2.37
N ILE A 203 -20.90 15.71 -1.97
CA ILE A 203 -22.23 15.74 -2.60
C ILE A 203 -22.86 17.14 -2.47
N LEU A 204 -22.77 17.75 -1.29
CA LEU A 204 -23.30 19.09 -1.04
C LEU A 204 -22.58 20.15 -1.89
N ALA A 205 -21.25 20.07 -1.98
CA ALA A 205 -20.45 20.96 -2.82
C ALA A 205 -20.83 20.83 -4.30
N LEU A 206 -20.99 19.60 -4.79
CA LEU A 206 -21.49 19.34 -6.16
C LEU A 206 -22.90 19.89 -6.38
N ALA A 207 -23.80 19.75 -5.41
CA ALA A 207 -25.14 20.31 -5.48
C ALA A 207 -25.11 21.85 -5.54
N LEU A 208 -24.29 22.49 -4.72
CA LEU A 208 -24.10 23.95 -4.71
C LEU A 208 -23.50 24.46 -6.02
N LEU A 209 -22.51 23.76 -6.58
CA LEU A 209 -21.95 24.09 -7.90
C LEU A 209 -23.02 24.01 -9.00
N ARG A 210 -23.85 22.96 -9.00
CA ARG A 210 -24.99 22.84 -9.92
C ARG A 210 -26.01 23.97 -9.76
N MET A 211 -26.32 24.35 -8.53
CA MET A 211 -27.25 25.45 -8.25
C MET A 211 -26.71 26.80 -8.75
N ARG A 212 -25.42 27.07 -8.54
CA ARG A 212 -24.76 28.31 -9.00
C ARG A 212 -24.79 28.43 -10.53
N ALA A 213 -24.42 27.36 -11.24
CA ALA A 213 -24.46 27.32 -12.69
C ALA A 213 -25.89 27.53 -13.25
N LYS A 214 -26.90 26.93 -12.62
CA LYS A 214 -28.30 27.13 -13.02
C LYS A 214 -28.76 28.58 -12.83
N ARG A 215 -28.33 29.24 -11.76
CA ARG A 215 -28.68 30.64 -11.44
C ARG A 215 -28.04 31.63 -12.41
N GLU A 216 -26.78 31.42 -12.78
CA GLU A 216 -26.07 32.27 -13.76
C GLU A 216 -26.74 32.21 -15.13
N VAL A 217 -27.09 31.01 -15.61
CA VAL A 217 -27.81 30.84 -16.89
C VAL A 217 -29.19 31.49 -16.85
N ALA A 218 -29.93 31.38 -15.73
CA ALA A 218 -31.22 32.04 -15.58
C ALA A 218 -31.08 33.58 -15.59
N SER A 219 -30.01 34.12 -14.99
CA SER A 219 -29.73 35.56 -14.97
C SER A 219 -29.42 36.12 -16.36
N ASP A 220 -28.68 35.38 -17.20
CA ASP A 220 -28.36 35.79 -18.56
C ASP A 220 -29.61 35.84 -19.46
N GLU A 221 -30.50 34.86 -19.33
CA GLU A 221 -31.79 34.81 -20.02
C GLU A 221 -32.72 35.94 -19.56
N GLU A 222 -32.78 36.19 -18.25
CA GLU A 222 -33.62 37.24 -17.66
C GLU A 222 -33.17 38.63 -18.10
N LEU A 223 -31.85 38.88 -18.16
CA LEU A 223 -31.28 40.13 -18.68
C LEU A 223 -31.69 40.38 -20.14
N VAL A 224 -31.61 39.35 -21.00
CA VAL A 224 -32.03 39.46 -22.41
C VAL A 224 -33.54 39.72 -22.51
N MET A 225 -34.34 39.04 -21.69
CA MET A 225 -35.79 39.26 -21.63
C MET A 225 -36.17 40.66 -21.11
N GLU A 226 -35.43 41.20 -20.14
CA GLU A 226 -35.63 42.55 -19.61
C GLU A 226 -35.25 43.61 -20.66
N LEU A 227 -34.15 43.42 -21.37
CA LEU A 227 -33.75 44.28 -22.48
C LEU A 227 -34.80 44.31 -23.58
N LEU A 228 -35.32 43.14 -23.96
CA LEU A 228 -36.43 43.02 -24.91
C LEU A 228 -37.67 43.80 -24.44
N LYS A 229 -38.06 43.67 -23.17
CA LYS A 229 -39.20 44.42 -22.59
C LYS A 229 -38.95 45.93 -22.59
N LYS A 230 -37.77 46.38 -22.21
CA LYS A 230 -37.38 47.80 -22.18
C LYS A 230 -37.39 48.44 -23.57
N HIS A 231 -37.08 47.67 -24.62
CA HIS A 231 -37.08 48.15 -26.01
C HIS A 231 -38.43 47.94 -26.73
N GLY A 232 -39.54 47.89 -25.98
CA GLY A 232 -40.88 47.80 -26.56
C GLY A 232 -41.25 46.42 -27.12
N GLY A 233 -40.49 45.38 -26.76
CA GLY A 233 -40.73 43.99 -27.14
C GLY A 233 -40.06 43.57 -28.46
N GLU A 234 -39.30 44.44 -29.11
CA GLU A 234 -38.55 44.13 -30.33
C GLU A 234 -37.15 44.74 -30.28
N ILE A 235 -36.12 43.95 -30.61
CA ILE A 235 -34.74 44.44 -30.66
C ILE A 235 -33.92 43.61 -31.66
N PHE A 236 -32.98 44.23 -32.37
CA PHE A 236 -32.07 43.50 -33.25
C PHE A 236 -31.06 42.67 -32.44
N GLN A 237 -30.68 41.50 -32.94
CA GLN A 237 -29.77 40.60 -32.23
C GLN A 237 -28.37 41.21 -31.99
N SER A 238 -27.86 42.00 -32.94
CA SER A 238 -26.59 42.75 -32.84
C SER A 238 -26.65 43.81 -31.74
N GLU A 239 -27.82 44.39 -31.52
CA GLU A 239 -28.06 45.35 -30.46
C GLU A 239 -28.08 44.67 -29.08
N ILE A 240 -28.63 43.45 -28.97
CA ILE A 240 -28.51 42.64 -27.75
C ILE A 240 -27.04 42.34 -27.44
N VAL A 241 -26.25 41.94 -28.43
CA VAL A 241 -24.80 41.71 -28.29
C VAL A 241 -24.11 42.97 -27.76
N ARG A 242 -24.44 44.14 -28.32
CA ARG A 242 -23.87 45.43 -27.91
C ARG A 242 -24.23 45.82 -26.48
N LEU A 243 -25.51 45.74 -26.11
CA LEU A 243 -26.02 46.21 -24.81
C LEU A 243 -25.72 45.25 -23.65
N THR A 244 -25.62 43.94 -23.92
CA THR A 244 -25.27 42.95 -22.89
C THR A 244 -23.75 42.76 -22.75
N GLY A 245 -22.97 43.12 -23.77
CA GLY A 245 -21.55 42.78 -23.86
C GLY A 245 -21.28 41.28 -24.06
N PHE A 246 -22.31 40.46 -24.27
CA PHE A 246 -22.15 39.03 -24.48
C PHE A 246 -21.56 38.72 -25.87
N SER A 247 -20.83 37.61 -25.99
CA SER A 247 -20.34 37.15 -27.29
C SER A 247 -21.49 36.79 -28.23
N LYS A 248 -21.27 36.90 -29.55
CA LYS A 248 -22.26 36.52 -30.58
C LYS A 248 -22.78 35.10 -30.40
N SER A 249 -21.90 34.16 -30.03
CA SER A 249 -22.26 32.77 -29.76
C SER A 249 -23.12 32.61 -28.50
N LYS A 250 -22.79 33.31 -27.39
CA LYS A 250 -23.58 33.31 -26.16
C LYS A 250 -24.99 33.86 -26.38
N VAL A 251 -25.12 34.98 -27.09
CA VAL A 251 -26.44 35.55 -27.47
C VAL A 251 -27.22 34.59 -28.36
N SER A 252 -26.59 33.99 -29.37
CA SER A 252 -27.25 33.02 -30.24
C SER A 252 -27.78 31.81 -29.46
N MET A 253 -27.01 31.30 -28.50
CA MET A 253 -27.38 30.19 -27.61
C MET A 253 -28.58 30.56 -26.73
N ILE A 254 -28.52 31.71 -26.03
CA ILE A 254 -29.60 32.20 -25.16
C ILE A 254 -30.89 32.39 -25.96
N LEU A 255 -30.83 33.04 -27.12
CA LEU A 255 -32.00 33.28 -27.95
C LEU A 255 -32.58 31.98 -28.52
N SER A 256 -31.74 31.00 -28.88
CA SER A 256 -32.24 29.70 -29.34
C SER A 256 -32.97 28.95 -28.23
N LYS A 257 -32.50 29.07 -26.98
CA LYS A 257 -33.17 28.50 -25.82
C LYS A 257 -34.47 29.23 -25.49
N LEU A 258 -34.48 30.56 -25.43
CA LEU A 258 -35.70 31.36 -25.22
C LEU A 258 -36.76 31.11 -26.31
N GLN A 259 -36.33 30.90 -27.55
CA GLN A 259 -37.22 30.53 -28.66
C GLN A 259 -37.78 29.12 -28.49
N LYS A 260 -36.94 28.14 -28.09
CA LYS A 260 -37.37 26.77 -27.76
C LYS A 260 -38.36 26.74 -26.60
N ASP A 261 -38.14 27.59 -25.60
CA ASP A 261 -39.02 27.77 -24.44
C ASP A 261 -40.28 28.61 -24.79
N GLY A 262 -40.45 29.02 -26.06
CA GLY A 262 -41.63 29.72 -26.56
C GLY A 262 -41.76 31.18 -26.14
N LYS A 263 -40.72 31.78 -25.54
CA LYS A 263 -40.75 33.15 -24.98
C LYS A 263 -40.54 34.24 -26.04
N ILE A 264 -39.87 33.90 -27.14
CA ILE A 264 -39.51 34.85 -28.20
C ILE A 264 -39.67 34.24 -29.59
N GLU A 265 -39.74 35.09 -30.60
CA GLU A 265 -39.71 34.74 -32.02
C GLU A 265 -38.56 35.46 -32.72
N LYS A 266 -37.91 34.78 -33.68
CA LYS A 266 -36.85 35.34 -34.52
C LYS A 266 -37.41 35.63 -35.90
N VAL A 267 -37.37 36.89 -36.31
CA VAL A 267 -37.85 37.33 -37.63
C VAL A 267 -36.67 37.90 -38.40
N MET A 268 -36.40 37.35 -39.58
CA MET A 268 -35.36 37.89 -40.45
C MET A 268 -35.80 39.27 -40.97
N ARG A 269 -35.01 40.31 -40.74
CA ARG A 269 -35.28 41.68 -41.23
C ARG A 269 -34.02 42.23 -41.91
N GLY A 270 -34.01 42.17 -43.24
CA GLY A 270 -32.82 42.50 -44.03
C GLY A 270 -31.75 41.41 -43.91
N ARG A 271 -30.54 41.78 -43.47
CA ARG A 271 -29.40 40.85 -43.27
C ARG A 271 -29.20 40.43 -41.81
N GLU A 272 -30.18 40.69 -40.94
CA GLU A 272 -30.07 40.41 -39.51
C GLU A 272 -31.39 39.90 -38.92
N ASN A 273 -31.30 39.28 -37.74
CA ASN A 273 -32.47 38.81 -37.01
C ASN A 273 -33.00 39.90 -36.08
N LEU A 274 -34.28 40.23 -36.25
CA LEU A 274 -35.07 40.94 -35.27
C LEU A 274 -35.65 39.94 -34.27
N ILE A 275 -35.42 40.19 -32.99
CA ILE A 275 -35.92 39.37 -31.89
C ILE A 275 -37.17 40.03 -31.32
N ARG A 276 -38.27 39.29 -31.28
CA ARG A 276 -39.58 39.77 -30.80
C ARG A 276 -40.05 38.95 -29.61
N LEU A 277 -40.57 39.61 -28.57
CA LEU A 277 -41.30 38.93 -27.49
C LEU A 277 -42.58 38.31 -28.04
N ARG A 278 -42.80 37.04 -27.72
CA ARG A 278 -44.09 36.41 -28.00
C ARG A 278 -45.11 36.97 -27.01
N ARG A 279 -46.18 37.61 -27.48
CA ARG A 279 -47.30 37.98 -26.60
C ARG A 279 -47.95 36.67 -26.11
N LEU A 280 -48.06 36.53 -24.79
CA LEU A 280 -48.94 35.52 -24.18
C LEU A 280 -50.40 35.84 -24.52
#